data_AF-A0A7G6X2B7-F1
#
_entry.id   AF-A0A7G6X2B7-F1
#
_cell.length_a   1.000
_cell.length_b   1.000
_cell.length_c   1.000
_cell.angle_alpha   90.00
_cell.angle_beta   90.00
_cell.angle_gamma   90.00
#
_symmetry.space_group_name_H-M   'P 1'
#
loop_
_entity.id
_entity.type
_entity.pdbx_description
1 polymer ?
#
loop_
_entity_poly.entity_id
_entity_poly.type
_entity_poly.pdbx_seq_one_letter_code
_entity_poly.pdbx_strand_id
1 'polypeptide(L)'
;MTAQPLPGPGDDPAEILRVLPAEWHEQFLSEYHEALEAAHEVWRFRQLQDVLHLWHLRATAFSKPGFALAEQATREGRAEEFTPAEEVIPGWADRP
;
A
#
# COMPACT_ATOMS: atom_id res chain seq x y z
N MET A 1 13.00 25.19 20.46
CA MET A 1 12.14 24.42 19.54
C MET A 1 12.54 22.96 19.66
N THR A 2 11.72 22.10 20.26
CA THR A 2 11.96 20.66 20.31
C THR A 2 11.22 20.03 19.12
N ALA A 3 11.96 19.45 18.19
CA ALA A 3 11.38 18.65 17.13
C ALA A 3 10.81 17.38 17.78
N GLN A 4 9.49 17.27 17.84
CA GLN A 4 8.86 16.00 18.19
C GLN A 4 9.05 15.05 17.00
N PRO A 5 9.51 13.81 17.22
CA PRO A 5 9.54 12.82 16.15
C PRO A 5 8.13 12.66 15.61
N LEU A 6 7.93 12.86 14.32
CA LEU A 6 6.74 12.34 13.66
C LEU A 6 6.76 10.82 13.89
N PRO A 7 5.64 10.19 14.29
CA PRO A 7 5.57 8.74 14.30
C PRO A 7 6.14 8.25 12.96
N GLY A 8 7.06 7.29 13.02
CA GLY A 8 7.61 6.67 11.81
C GLY A 8 6.48 6.21 10.90
N PRO A 9 6.75 6.01 9.60
CA PRO A 9 5.72 5.59 8.65
C PRO A 9 4.93 4.41 9.23
N GLY A 10 3.61 4.36 8.96
CA GLY A 10 2.63 3.39 9.47
C GLY A 10 2.85 1.95 9.03
N ASP A 11 4.11 1.58 8.91
CA ASP A 11 4.67 0.33 8.45
C ASP A 11 4.77 -0.67 9.63
N ASP A 12 4.11 -0.39 10.77
CA ASP A 12 3.94 -1.33 11.87
C ASP A 12 3.07 -2.50 11.39
N PRO A 13 3.59 -3.75 11.37
CA PRO A 13 2.84 -4.92 10.90
C PRO A 13 1.49 -5.09 11.61
N ALA A 14 1.39 -4.72 12.89
CA ALA A 14 0.16 -4.87 13.65
C ALA A 14 -0.91 -3.85 13.22
N GLU A 15 -0.50 -2.60 12.94
CA GLU A 15 -1.40 -1.57 12.42
C GLU A 15 -1.84 -1.88 10.98
N ILE A 16 -0.93 -2.40 10.14
CA ILE A 16 -1.26 -2.89 8.80
C ILE A 16 -2.34 -3.97 8.90
N LEU A 17 -2.15 -5.01 9.72
CA LEU A 17 -3.13 -6.09 9.90
C LEU A 17 -4.49 -5.60 10.40
N ARG A 18 -4.50 -4.59 11.27
CA ARG A 18 -5.74 -4.02 11.81
C ARG A 18 -6.59 -3.33 10.74
N VAL A 19 -5.96 -2.71 9.76
CA VAL A 19 -6.63 -1.90 8.72
C VAL A 19 -6.87 -2.71 7.44
N LEU A 20 -6.00 -3.68 7.15
CA LEU A 20 -6.08 -4.51 5.96
C LEU A 20 -7.34 -5.42 6.01
N PRO A 21 -8.10 -5.56 4.91
CA PRO A 21 -9.19 -6.52 4.84
C PRO A 21 -8.69 -7.97 5.01
N ALA A 22 -9.50 -8.81 5.67
CA ALA A 22 -9.13 -10.17 6.07
C ALA A 22 -8.67 -11.07 4.89
N GLU A 23 -9.20 -10.85 3.69
CA GLU A 23 -8.83 -11.61 2.49
C GLU A 23 -7.35 -11.46 2.10
N TRP A 24 -6.71 -10.35 2.48
CA TRP A 24 -5.31 -10.06 2.17
C TRP A 24 -4.35 -10.41 3.31
N HIS A 25 -4.86 -10.85 4.47
CA HIS A 25 -4.04 -11.14 5.65
C HIS A 25 -3.03 -12.25 5.40
N GLU A 26 -3.45 -13.34 4.75
CA GLU A 26 -2.58 -14.48 4.46
C GLU A 26 -1.42 -14.08 3.54
N GLN A 27 -1.71 -13.31 2.49
CA GLN A 27 -0.69 -12.84 1.57
C GLN A 27 0.29 -11.89 2.27
N PHE A 28 -0.21 -10.95 3.08
CA PHE A 28 0.64 -10.06 3.87
C PHE A 28 1.58 -10.85 4.78
N LEU A 29 1.05 -11.81 5.53
CA LEU A 29 1.84 -12.62 6.46
C LEU A 29 2.89 -13.48 5.73
N SER A 30 2.57 -14.01 4.55
CA SER A 30 3.53 -14.75 3.73
C SER A 30 4.70 -13.87 3.29
N GLU A 31 4.42 -12.71 2.68
CA GLU A 31 5.47 -11.78 2.21
C GLU A 31 6.27 -11.20 3.38
N TYR A 32 5.62 -10.92 4.51
CA TYR A 32 6.27 -10.46 5.73
C TYR A 32 7.24 -11.51 6.30
N HIS A 33 6.82 -12.77 6.43
CA HIS A 33 7.69 -13.83 6.94
C HIS A 33 8.87 -14.09 5.99
N GLU A 34 8.66 -14.10 4.68
CA GLU A 34 9.75 -14.26 3.71
C GLU A 34 10.80 -13.15 3.86
N ALA A 35 10.35 -11.89 3.97
CA ALA A 35 11.24 -10.75 4.16
C ALA A 35 11.93 -10.76 5.53
N LEU A 36 11.25 -11.24 6.58
CA LEU A 36 11.82 -11.37 7.91
C LEU A 36 12.94 -12.43 7.96
N GLU A 37 12.71 -13.59 7.35
CA GLU A 37 13.73 -14.65 7.22
C GLU A 37 14.94 -14.18 6.38
N ALA A 38 14.71 -13.32 5.38
CA ALA A 38 15.79 -12.69 4.63
C ALA A 38 16.55 -11.63 5.44
N ALA A 39 15.91 -10.97 6.42
CA ALA A 39 16.46 -9.84 7.16
C ALA A 39 17.56 -10.19 8.18
N HIS A 40 18.01 -11.45 8.24
CA HIS A 40 19.19 -11.84 9.02
C HIS A 40 20.47 -11.08 8.61
N GLU A 41 20.54 -10.61 7.37
CA GLU A 41 21.64 -9.76 6.89
C GLU A 41 21.20 -8.28 6.89
N VAL A 42 22.03 -7.38 7.43
CA VAL A 42 21.67 -5.96 7.65
C VAL A 42 21.22 -5.22 6.37
N TRP A 43 21.81 -5.52 5.22
CA TRP A 43 21.38 -4.98 3.92
C TRP A 43 19.99 -5.47 3.46
N ARG A 44 19.54 -6.66 3.88
CA ARG A 44 18.22 -7.23 3.58
C ARG A 44 17.14 -6.70 4.52
N PHE A 45 17.50 -6.03 5.60
CA PHE A 45 16.55 -5.28 6.43
C PHE A 45 15.78 -4.22 5.63
N ARG A 46 16.38 -3.65 4.57
CA ARG A 46 15.70 -2.73 3.66
C ARG A 46 14.56 -3.39 2.90
N GLN A 47 14.74 -4.65 2.50
CA GLN A 47 13.68 -5.42 1.84
C GLN A 47 12.46 -5.59 2.76
N LEU A 48 12.67 -5.84 4.05
CA LEU A 48 11.58 -5.87 5.03
C LEU A 48 10.86 -4.52 5.14
N GLN A 49 11.61 -3.42 5.18
CA GLN A 49 11.01 -2.07 5.20
C GLN A 49 10.19 -1.79 3.94
N ASP A 50 10.68 -2.18 2.77
CA ASP A 50 9.98 -1.98 1.49
C ASP A 50 8.66 -2.78 1.44
N VAL A 51 8.67 -4.03 1.94
CA VAL A 51 7.48 -4.86 2.06
C VAL A 51 6.46 -4.20 2.98
N LEU A 52 6.86 -3.76 4.18
CA LEU A 52 5.96 -3.12 5.13
C LEU A 52 5.37 -1.82 4.58
N HIS A 53 6.20 -1.00 3.91
CA HIS A 53 5.76 0.23 3.28
C HIS A 53 4.71 0.00 2.19
N LEU A 54 4.95 -0.99 1.33
CA LEU A 54 4.01 -1.38 0.27
C LEU A 54 2.67 -1.84 0.87
N TRP A 55 2.71 -2.66 1.91
CA TRP A 55 1.51 -3.20 2.54
C TRP A 55 0.72 -2.16 3.32
N HIS A 56 1.38 -1.18 3.93
CA HIS A 56 0.70 -0.04 4.52
C HIS A 56 -0.06 0.79 3.47
N LEU A 57 0.53 1.02 2.28
CA LEU A 57 -0.16 1.69 1.18
C LEU A 57 -1.36 0.87 0.68
N ARG A 58 -1.20 -0.46 0.54
CA ARG A 58 -2.30 -1.37 0.18
C ARG A 58 -3.42 -1.35 1.21
N ALA A 59 -3.12 -1.47 2.49
CA ALA A 59 -4.11 -1.40 3.57
C ALA A 59 -4.87 -0.07 3.54
N THR A 60 -4.16 1.04 3.31
CA THR A 60 -4.78 2.37 3.16
C THR A 60 -5.69 2.45 1.93
N ALA A 61 -5.34 1.80 0.82
CA ALA A 61 -6.18 1.78 -0.38
C ALA A 61 -7.41 0.86 -0.21
N PHE A 62 -7.20 -0.36 0.28
CA PHE A 62 -8.21 -1.41 0.34
C PHE A 62 -9.24 -1.15 1.44
N SER A 63 -8.87 -0.43 2.50
CA SER A 63 -9.80 0.00 3.56
C SER A 63 -10.74 1.13 3.13
N LYS A 64 -10.52 1.77 1.97
CA LYS A 64 -11.40 2.85 1.51
C LYS A 64 -12.77 2.30 1.11
N PRO A 65 -13.86 2.94 1.56
CA PRO A 65 -15.19 2.56 1.10
C PRO A 65 -15.29 2.74 -0.41
N GLY A 66 -15.84 1.73 -1.10
CA GLY A 66 -15.96 1.72 -2.55
C GLY A 66 -14.74 1.17 -3.30
N PHE A 67 -13.65 0.80 -2.61
CA PHE A 67 -12.49 0.18 -3.26
C PHE A 67 -12.88 -1.10 -4.01
N ALA A 68 -13.61 -2.02 -3.37
CA ALA A 68 -14.06 -3.26 -4.02
C ALA A 68 -14.97 -3.02 -5.24
N LEU A 69 -15.82 -1.99 -5.18
CA LEU A 69 -16.68 -1.61 -6.32
C LEU A 69 -15.86 -1.03 -7.47
N ALA A 70 -14.88 -0.17 -7.17
CA ALA A 70 -13.96 0.37 -8.17
C ALA A 70 -13.07 -0.73 -8.79
N GLU A 71 -12.61 -1.69 -8.00
CA GLU A 71 -11.87 -2.85 -8.49
C GLU A 71 -12.75 -3.69 -9.45
N GLN A 72 -14.00 -3.93 -9.07
CA GLN A 72 -14.96 -4.64 -9.91
C GLN A 72 -15.26 -3.87 -11.21
N ALA A 73 -15.49 -2.55 -11.14
CA ALA A 73 -15.69 -1.70 -12.32
C ALA A 73 -14.49 -1.76 -13.29
N THR A 74 -13.27 -1.79 -12.74
CA THR A 74 -12.04 -1.95 -13.52
C THR A 74 -12.00 -3.31 -14.22
N ARG A 75 -12.29 -4.39 -13.48
CA ARG A 75 -12.31 -5.77 -14.02
C ARG A 75 -13.36 -5.95 -15.11
N GLU A 76 -14.50 -5.27 -14.98
CA GLU A 76 -15.60 -5.29 -15.93
C GLU A 76 -15.42 -4.31 -17.09
N GLY A 77 -14.33 -3.54 -17.11
CA GLY A 77 -14.00 -2.62 -18.21
C GLY A 77 -14.87 -1.37 -18.28
N ARG A 78 -15.51 -0.97 -17.17
CA ARG A 78 -16.33 0.24 -17.06
C ARG A 78 -15.48 1.50 -16.95
N ALA A 79 -14.71 1.78 -18.01
CA ALA A 79 -13.77 2.90 -18.08
C ALA A 79 -14.45 4.27 -17.91
N GLU A 80 -15.74 4.37 -18.26
CA GLU A 80 -16.57 5.56 -18.12
C GLU A 80 -16.81 5.99 -16.66
N GLU A 81 -16.61 5.10 -15.68
CA GLU A 81 -16.72 5.42 -14.25
C GLU A 81 -15.44 6.09 -13.69
N PHE A 82 -14.38 6.19 -14.48
CA PHE A 82 -13.10 6.74 -14.08
C PHE A 82 -12.79 8.04 -14.83
N THR A 83 -12.17 8.98 -14.13
CA THR A 83 -11.65 10.21 -14.75
C THR A 83 -10.18 10.01 -15.12
N PRO A 84 -9.79 10.25 -16.39
CA PRO A 84 -8.39 10.18 -16.81
C PRO A 84 -7.48 11.08 -15.98
N ALA A 85 -6.27 10.60 -15.68
CA ALA A 85 -5.31 11.35 -14.88
C ALA A 85 -4.90 12.69 -15.53
N GLU A 86 -4.86 12.75 -16.86
CA GLU A 86 -4.61 13.96 -17.65
C GLU A 86 -5.67 15.05 -17.48
N GLU A 87 -6.91 14.69 -17.15
CA GLU A 87 -7.99 15.65 -16.90
C GLU A 87 -7.95 16.20 -15.48
N VAL A 88 -7.49 15.40 -14.51
CA VAL A 88 -7.54 15.75 -13.08
C VAL A 88 -6.22 16.32 -12.57
N ILE A 89 -5.09 15.89 -13.13
CA ILE A 89 -3.75 16.21 -12.64
C ILE A 89 -3.06 17.15 -13.65
N PRO A 90 -2.90 18.44 -13.31
CA PRO A 90 -2.19 19.39 -14.18
C PRO A 90 -0.76 18.92 -14.49
N GLY A 91 -0.38 18.96 -15.77
CA GLY A 91 0.96 18.58 -16.24
C GLY A 91 1.21 17.07 -16.31
N TRP A 92 0.16 16.24 -16.24
CA TRP A 92 0.31 14.78 -16.32
C TRP A 92 0.79 14.29 -17.69
N ALA A 93 0.27 14.88 -18.77
CA ALA A 93 0.63 14.53 -20.15
C ALA A 93 2.08 14.87 -20.52
N ASP A 94 2.72 15.75 -19.75
CA ASP A 94 4.11 16.20 -19.98
C ASP A 94 5.15 15.34 -19.23
N ARG A 95 4.71 14.29 -18.52
CA ARG A 95 5.59 13.39 -17.78
C ARG A 95 6.17 12.32 -18.74
N PRO A 96 7.50 12.16 -18.81
CA PRO A 96 8.15 11.22 -19.74
C PRO A 96 7.93 9.75 -19.39
#